data_AF-A0A940UN75-F1
#
_entry.id   AF-A0A940UN75-F1
#
_cell.length_a   1.000
_cell.length_b   1.000
_cell.length_c   1.000
_cell.angle_alpha   90.00
_cell.angle_beta   90.00
_cell.angle_gamma   90.00
#
_symmetry.space_group_name_H-M   'P 1'
#
loop_
_entity.id
_entity.type
_entity.pdbx_description
1 polymer ?
#
loop_
_entity_poly.entity_id
_entity_poly.type
_entity_poly.pdbx_seq_one_letter_code
_entity_poly.pdbx_strand_id
1 'polypeptide(L)' 'FLNFKNKSPEGYGYCVFGKVTKGLDVVDAIEKTPTTTKGFYQDVPAKPVIIKKAYRVKEKHKTAQ' A
#
# COMPACT_ATOMS: atom_id res chain seq x y z
N PHE A 1 5.39 0.36 -17.42
CA PHE A 1 4.17 -0.05 -16.72
C PHE A 1 3.71 1.02 -15.75
N LEU A 2 4.56 1.49 -14.82
CA LEU A 2 4.14 2.47 -13.81
C LEU A 2 3.93 3.90 -14.37
N ASN A 3 4.70 4.30 -15.39
CA ASN A 3 4.62 5.64 -15.97
C ASN A 3 3.56 5.72 -17.08
N PHE A 4 2.91 6.90 -17.17
CA PHE A 4 2.05 7.25 -18.30
C PHE A 4 2.85 7.24 -19.60
N LYS A 5 2.31 6.57 -20.62
CA LYS A 5 2.85 6.52 -21.98
C LYS A 5 1.85 7.07 -23.00
N ASN A 6 0.58 6.67 -22.90
CA ASN A 6 -0.49 7.10 -23.78
C ASN A 6 -1.86 6.82 -23.12
N LYS A 7 -2.96 7.18 -23.80
CA LYS A 7 -4.34 7.01 -23.29
C LYS A 7 -4.93 5.60 -23.55
N SER A 8 -4.12 4.59 -23.84
CA SER A 8 -4.61 3.21 -23.86
C SER A 8 -4.74 2.67 -22.43
N PRO A 9 -5.61 1.68 -22.16
CA PRO A 9 -5.76 1.09 -20.83
C PRO A 9 -4.43 0.62 -20.20
N GLU A 10 -3.51 0.08 -21.00
CA GLU A 10 -2.19 -0.38 -20.56
C GLU A 10 -1.16 0.76 -20.43
N GLY A 11 -1.45 1.91 -21.04
CA GLY A 11 -0.56 3.07 -21.16
C GLY A 11 -0.72 4.13 -20.08
N TYR A 12 -1.77 4.09 -19.25
CA TYR A 12 -2.05 5.15 -18.27
C TYR A 12 -1.06 5.19 -17.08
N GLY A 13 -0.55 4.03 -16.67
CA GLY A 13 0.30 3.92 -15.48
C GLY A 13 -0.48 4.06 -14.16
N TYR A 14 0.23 4.40 -13.08
CA TYR A 14 -0.32 4.44 -11.72
C TYR A 14 -0.08 5.79 -11.05
N CYS A 15 -1.14 6.39 -10.50
CA CYS A 15 -1.07 7.67 -9.80
C CYS A 15 -0.57 7.51 -8.36
N VAL A 16 0.56 8.12 -8.04
CA VAL A 16 1.08 8.20 -6.66
C VAL A 16 0.42 9.37 -5.94
N PHE A 17 -0.26 9.11 -4.82
CA PHE A 17 -0.98 10.14 -4.04
C PHE A 17 -0.49 10.27 -2.59
N GLY A 18 0.53 9.51 -2.20
CA GLY A 18 1.02 9.50 -0.83
C GLY A 18 2.28 8.67 -0.66
N LYS A 19 2.84 8.71 0.55
CA LYS A 19 3.99 7.92 0.97
C LYS A 19 3.84 7.46 2.41
N VAL A 20 4.44 6.32 2.73
CA VAL A 20 4.56 5.84 4.11
C VAL A 20 5.59 6.73 4.83
N THR A 21 5.18 7.38 5.91
CA THR A 21 6.08 8.24 6.71
C THR A 21 6.63 7.54 7.96
N LYS A 22 6.00 6.44 8.39
CA LYS A 22 6.39 5.61 9.53
C LYS A 22 5.92 4.17 9.31
N GLY A 23 6.68 3.20 9.83
CA GLY A 23 6.33 1.77 9.79
C GLY A 23 6.71 1.07 8.47
N LEU A 24 7.79 1.49 7.81
CA LEU A 24 8.26 0.85 6.58
C LEU A 24 8.74 -0.59 6.85
N ASP A 25 9.36 -0.83 8.00
CA ASP A 25 9.72 -2.15 8.51
C ASP A 25 8.52 -3.11 8.61
N VAL A 26 7.35 -2.58 8.97
CA VAL A 26 6.10 -3.37 9.01
C VAL A 26 5.63 -3.71 7.59
N VAL A 27 5.80 -2.79 6.63
CA VAL A 27 5.51 -3.07 5.22
C VAL A 27 6.42 -4.18 4.69
N ASP A 28 7.72 -4.10 4.97
CA ASP A 28 8.70 -5.12 4.56
C ASP A 28 8.41 -6.49 5.22
N ALA A 29 7.89 -6.50 6.45
CA ALA A 29 7.48 -7.74 7.11
C ALA A 29 6.23 -8.36 6.46
N ILE A 30 5.28 -7.53 6.01
CA ILE A 30 4.07 -7.98 5.30
C ILE A 30 4.44 -8.57 3.94
N GLU A 31 5.36 -7.94 3.21
CA GLU A 31 5.86 -8.41 1.91
C GLU A 31 6.39 -9.84 1.98
N LYS A 32 7.06 -10.20 3.08
CA LYS A 32 7.69 -11.52 3.29
C LYS A 32 6.72 -12.60 3.78
N THR A 33 5.43 -12.29 3.94
CA THR A 33 4.47 -13.29 4.43
C THR A 33 4.26 -14.41 3.42
N PRO A 34 4.18 -15.69 3.84
CA PRO A 34 3.93 -16.78 2.92
C PRO A 34 2.60 -16.60 2.18
N THR A 35 2.60 -16.83 0.88
CA THR A 35 1.43 -16.68 0.02
C THR A 35 0.90 -18.04 -0.47
N THR A 36 -0.30 -18.03 -1.02
CA THR A 36 -0.99 -19.15 -1.64
C THR A 36 -1.82 -18.65 -2.83
N THR A 37 -2.34 -19.58 -3.63
CA THR A 37 -3.29 -19.27 -4.69
C THR A 37 -4.71 -19.53 -4.20
N LYS A 38 -5.62 -18.56 -4.40
CA LYS A 38 -7.03 -18.68 -4.03
C LYS A 38 -7.92 -18.34 -5.22
N GLY A 39 -8.52 -19.37 -5.83
CA GLY A 39 -9.29 -19.22 -7.07
C GLY A 39 -8.40 -18.70 -8.20
N PHE A 40 -8.80 -17.61 -8.86
CA PHE A 40 -8.02 -16.95 -9.91
C PHE A 40 -6.96 -15.98 -9.38
N TYR A 41 -6.85 -15.79 -8.06
CA TYR A 41 -5.91 -14.85 -7.45
C TYR A 41 -4.63 -15.56 -6.99
N GLN A 42 -3.49 -15.11 -7.49
CA GLN A 42 -2.15 -15.52 -7.05
C GLN A 42 -1.64 -14.58 -5.93
N ASP A 43 -0.60 -15.03 -5.21
CA ASP A 43 0.08 -14.25 -4.15
C ASP A 43 -0.81 -13.76 -3.00
N VAL A 44 -1.85 -14.53 -2.67
CA VAL A 44 -2.73 -14.23 -1.54
C VAL A 44 -2.05 -14.68 -0.24
N PRO A 45 -1.91 -13.83 0.79
CA PRO A 45 -1.30 -14.24 2.05
C PRO A 45 -2.00 -15.48 2.65
N ALA A 46 -1.23 -16.52 2.97
CA ALA A 46 -1.75 -17.77 3.54
C ALA A 46 -2.39 -17.54 4.91
N LYS A 47 -1.87 -16.56 5.67
CA LYS A 47 -2.53 -15.98 6.84
C LYS A 47 -2.95 -14.55 6.51
N PRO A 48 -4.22 -14.18 6.66
CA PRO A 48 -4.69 -12.83 6.33
C PRO A 48 -3.98 -11.72 7.11
N VAL A 49 -3.51 -10.70 6.41
CA VAL A 49 -3.01 -9.44 7.00
C VAL A 49 -4.17 -8.44 7.04
N ILE A 50 -4.73 -8.21 8.24
CA ILE A 50 -5.98 -7.47 8.40
C ILE A 50 -5.73 -6.04 8.89
N ILE A 51 -6.21 -5.05 8.15
CA ILE A 51 -6.29 -3.66 8.62
C ILE A 51 -7.46 -3.57 9.63
N LYS A 52 -7.14 -3.54 10.93
CA LYS A 52 -8.14 -3.50 12.00
C LYS A 52 -8.85 -2.14 12.14
N LYS A 53 -8.15 -1.04 11.82
CA LYS A 53 -8.66 0.33 11.93
C LYS A 53 -7.85 1.27 11.02
N ALA A 54 -8.52 2.23 10.40
CA ALA A 54 -7.90 3.37 9.73
C ALA A 54 -8.58 4.66 10.19
N TYR A 55 -7.80 5.71 10.45
CA TYR A 55 -8.32 7.00 10.88
C TYR A 55 -7.39 8.14 10.46
N ARG A 56 -7.98 9.31 10.21
CA ARG A 56 -7.20 10.55 10.02
C ARG A 56 -6.55 10.92 11.34
N VAL A 57 -5.24 11.07 11.35
CA VAL A 57 -4.52 11.57 12.53
C VAL A 57 -4.99 12.99 12.84
N LYS A 58 -5.23 13.28 14.12
CA LYS A 58 -5.44 14.67 14.55
C LYS A 58 -4.09 15.37 14.46
N GLU A 59 -4.06 16.53 13.81
CA GLU A 59 -2.82 17.32 13.74
C GLU A 59 -2.36 17.70 15.15
N LYS A 60 -1.07 17.56 15.42
CA LYS A 60 -0.44 18.26 16.54
C LYS A 60 -0.12 19.65 16.00
N HIS A 61 -0.87 20.67 16.41
CA HIS A 61 -0.44 22.05 16.20
C HIS A 61 0.98 22.19 16.77
N LYS A 62 1.96 22.52 15.93
CA LYS A 62 3.26 22.99 16.42
C LYS A 62 3.01 24.36 17.02
N THR A 63 2.95 24.46 18.34
CA THR A 63 3.10 25.75 19.02
C THR A 63 4.50 26.23 18.71
N ALA A 64 4.62 27.27 17.88
CA ALA A 64 5.88 27.98 17.71
C ALA A 64 6.23 28.62 19.06
N GLN A 65 7.48 28.43 19.47
CA GLN A 65 8.10 29.11 20.59
C GLN A 65 8.70 30.43 20.11
#